data_AF-A0A7J4F7X7-F1
#
_entry.id   AF-A0A7J4F7X7-F1
#
_cell.length_a   1.000
_cell.length_b   1.000
_cell.length_c   1.000
_cell.angle_alpha   90.00
_cell.angle_beta   90.00
_cell.angle_gamma   90.00
#
_symmetry.space_group_name_H-M   'P 1'
#
loop_
_entity.id
_entity.type
_entity.pdbx_description
1 polymer ?
#
loop_
_entity_poly.entity_id
_entity_poly.type
_entity_poly.pdbx_seq_one_letter_code
_entity_poly.pdbx_strand_id
1 'polypeptide(L)'
;MFRTLRDRLAKASEEAAAEIDQDVKRGRRVNEKRLEQVLWNLEVALLEADVALPVVEEIKAEMKARLLGARFSRKEDIEASIGRALREALVRMLGKGRMSLVKRVQDGPRPFVIMFVGVNGTGKTTTIAK
;
A
#
# COMPACT_ATOMS: atom_id res chain seq x y z
N MET A 1 0.91 -14.38 9.71
CA MET A 1 0.65 -12.95 9.99
C MET A 1 0.15 -12.29 8.72
N PHE A 2 -0.90 -11.46 8.78
CA PHE A 2 -1.51 -10.74 7.63
C PHE A 2 -2.02 -11.59 6.46
N ARG A 3 -2.51 -12.82 6.70
CA ARG A 3 -2.99 -13.71 5.62
C ARG A 3 -4.13 -13.06 4.83
N THR A 4 -5.20 -12.62 5.49
CA THR A 4 -6.37 -11.99 4.85
C THR A 4 -6.01 -10.81 3.97
N LEU A 5 -5.18 -9.88 4.47
CA LEU A 5 -4.72 -8.72 3.72
C LEU A 5 -3.90 -9.15 2.50
N ARG A 6 -2.99 -10.10 2.66
CA ARG A 6 -2.16 -10.61 1.56
C ARG A 6 -3.01 -11.25 0.47
N ASP A 7 -3.96 -12.10 0.86
CA ASP A 7 -4.80 -12.83 -0.07
C ASP A 7 -5.72 -11.87 -0.86
N ARG A 8 -6.29 -10.87 -0.19
CA ARG A 8 -7.10 -9.82 -0.84
C ARG A 8 -6.29 -8.94 -1.78
N LEU A 9 -5.09 -8.51 -1.36
CA LEU A 9 -4.20 -7.72 -2.20
C LEU A 9 -3.72 -8.49 -3.43
N ALA A 10 -3.38 -9.77 -3.26
CA ALA A 10 -2.96 -10.63 -4.36
C ALA A 10 -4.10 -10.78 -5.38
N LYS A 11 -5.29 -11.17 -4.92
CA LYS A 11 -6.47 -11.32 -5.78
C LYS A 11 -6.81 -10.04 -6.54
N ALA A 12 -6.84 -8.89 -5.85
CA ALA A 12 -7.12 -7.61 -6.49
C ALA A 12 -6.04 -7.22 -7.52
N SER A 13 -4.78 -7.56 -7.26
CA SER A 13 -3.67 -7.29 -8.20
C SER A 13 -3.71 -8.22 -9.42
N GLU A 14 -4.08 -9.49 -9.25
CA GLU A 14 -4.27 -10.45 -10.33
C GLU A 14 -5.43 -10.03 -11.24
N GLU A 15 -6.58 -9.65 -10.67
CA GLU A 15 -7.73 -9.14 -11.41
C GLU A 15 -7.38 -7.87 -12.20
N ALA A 16 -6.67 -6.93 -11.55
CA ALA A 16 -6.12 -5.74 -12.18
C ALA A 16 -5.20 -6.06 -13.37
N ALA A 17 -4.32 -7.04 -13.20
CA ALA A 17 -3.37 -7.46 -14.21
C ALA A 17 -4.05 -8.11 -15.41
N ALA A 18 -5.01 -9.01 -15.16
CA ALA A 18 -5.78 -9.64 -16.22
C ALA A 18 -6.54 -8.62 -17.07
N GLU A 19 -7.12 -7.60 -16.43
CA GLU A 19 -7.84 -6.53 -17.13
C GLU A 19 -6.93 -5.68 -18.02
N ILE A 20 -5.72 -5.35 -17.54
CA ILE A 20 -4.73 -4.55 -18.28
C ILE A 20 -4.06 -5.38 -19.39
N ASP A 21 -3.74 -6.65 -19.14
CA ASP A 21 -3.11 -7.55 -20.11
C ASP A 21 -3.98 -7.78 -21.35
N GLN A 22 -5.29 -7.91 -21.18
CA GLN A 22 -6.21 -7.99 -22.32
C GLN A 22 -6.12 -6.77 -23.24
N ASP A 23 -5.88 -5.58 -22.69
CA ASP A 23 -5.77 -4.35 -23.47
C ASP A 23 -4.41 -4.24 -24.17
N VAL A 24 -3.33 -4.62 -23.47
CA VAL A 24 -1.97 -4.65 -24.03
C VAL A 24 -1.88 -5.66 -25.18
N LYS A 25 -2.49 -6.85 -25.04
CA LYS A 25 -2.59 -7.85 -26.12
C LYS A 25 -3.33 -7.33 -27.35
N ARG A 26 -4.35 -6.49 -27.14
CA ARG A 26 -5.07 -5.78 -28.22
C ARG A 26 -4.32 -4.57 -28.78
N GLY A 27 -3.10 -4.29 -28.31
CA GLY A 27 -2.28 -3.15 -28.73
C GLY A 27 -2.80 -1.79 -28.21
N ARG A 28 -3.69 -1.80 -27.22
CA ARG A 28 -4.26 -0.59 -26.63
C ARG A 28 -3.35 -0.07 -25.52
N ARG A 29 -3.23 1.25 -25.43
CA ARG A 29 -2.62 1.89 -24.25
C ARG A 29 -3.60 1.82 -23.09
N VAL A 30 -3.08 1.72 -21.87
CA VAL A 30 -3.88 1.86 -20.66
C VAL A 30 -4.42 3.29 -20.62
N ASN A 31 -5.73 3.42 -20.80
CA ASN A 31 -6.41 4.71 -20.73
C ASN A 31 -6.94 4.96 -19.31
N GLU A 32 -7.26 6.21 -19.02
CA GLU A 32 -7.68 6.63 -17.68
C GLU A 32 -8.93 5.90 -17.19
N LYS A 33 -9.98 5.81 -18.04
CA LYS A 33 -11.23 5.14 -17.68
C LYS A 33 -11.03 3.68 -17.26
N ARG A 34 -10.15 2.96 -17.97
CA ARG A 34 -9.82 1.56 -17.66
C ARG A 34 -9.06 1.44 -16.35
N LEU A 35 -8.07 2.30 -16.16
CA LEU A 35 -7.27 2.33 -14.94
C LEU A 35 -8.15 2.65 -13.72
N GLU A 36 -9.11 3.56 -13.84
CA GLU A 36 -10.04 3.85 -12.74
C GLU A 36 -10.90 2.66 -12.35
N GLN A 37 -11.40 1.88 -13.30
CA GLN A 37 -12.17 0.67 -13.01
C GLN A 37 -11.34 -0.36 -12.23
N VAL A 38 -10.10 -0.56 -12.66
CA VAL A 38 -9.15 -1.49 -12.00
C VAL A 38 -8.85 -1.02 -10.57
N LEU A 39 -8.58 0.28 -10.40
CA LEU A 39 -8.29 0.87 -9.11
C LEU A 39 -9.50 0.87 -8.17
N TRP A 40 -10.72 0.91 -8.70
CA TRP A 40 -11.94 0.78 -7.91
C TRP A 40 -12.06 -0.61 -7.25
N ASN A 41 -11.76 -1.68 -7.99
CA ASN A 41 -11.80 -3.03 -7.42
C ASN A 41 -10.74 -3.21 -6.32
N LEU A 42 -9.53 -2.64 -6.53
CA LEU A 42 -8.48 -2.60 -5.51
C LEU A 42 -8.90 -1.84 -4.26
N GLU A 43 -9.58 -0.70 -4.42
CA GLU A 43 -10.12 0.10 -3.33
C GLU A 43 -11.13 -0.69 -2.50
N VAL A 44 -12.10 -1.36 -3.13
CA VAL A 44 -13.06 -2.22 -2.43
C VAL A 44 -12.34 -3.33 -1.65
N ALA A 45 -11.38 -4.03 -2.27
CA ALA A 45 -10.64 -5.11 -1.62
C ALA A 45 -9.82 -4.63 -0.41
N LEU A 46 -9.24 -3.43 -0.48
CA LEU A 46 -8.51 -2.80 0.63
C LEU A 46 -9.44 -2.42 1.78
N LEU A 47 -10.58 -1.80 1.48
CA LEU A 47 -11.58 -1.42 2.49
C LEU A 47 -12.13 -2.65 3.22
N GLU A 48 -12.42 -3.72 2.48
CA GLU A 48 -12.84 -4.98 3.10
C GLU A 48 -11.77 -5.56 4.03
N ALA A 49 -10.49 -5.31 3.76
CA ALA A 49 -9.35 -5.76 4.54
C ALA A 49 -9.01 -4.87 5.74
N ASP A 50 -9.98 -4.08 6.22
CA ASP A 50 -9.85 -3.15 7.35
C ASP A 50 -8.79 -2.06 7.15
N VAL A 51 -8.51 -1.69 5.90
CA VAL A 51 -7.62 -0.56 5.58
C VAL A 51 -8.42 0.73 5.62
N ALA A 52 -7.93 1.72 6.37
CA ALA A 52 -8.59 3.01 6.51
C ALA A 52 -8.67 3.76 5.17
N LEU A 53 -9.81 4.40 4.88
CA LEU A 53 -10.07 5.11 3.62
C LEU A 53 -8.94 6.07 3.19
N PRO A 54 -8.37 6.92 4.07
CA PRO A 54 -7.27 7.82 3.65
C PRO A 54 -6.03 7.08 3.15
N VAL A 55 -5.78 5.87 3.69
CA VAL A 55 -4.66 5.02 3.26
C VAL A 55 -4.97 4.41 1.90
N VAL A 56 -6.22 3.99 1.67
CA VAL A 56 -6.67 3.47 0.38
C VAL A 56 -6.57 4.52 -0.71
N GLU A 57 -7.04 5.74 -0.45
CA GLU A 57 -6.94 6.88 -1.37
C GLU A 57 -5.50 7.20 -1.74
N GLU A 58 -4.58 7.16 -0.76
CA GLU A 58 -3.16 7.39 -1.00
C GLU A 58 -2.54 6.29 -1.88
N ILE A 59 -2.84 5.01 -1.59
CA ILE A 59 -2.38 3.88 -2.41
C ILE A 59 -2.92 4.01 -3.84
N LYS A 60 -4.20 4.35 -4.00
CA LYS A 60 -4.86 4.54 -5.29
C LYS A 60 -4.23 5.66 -6.10
N ALA A 61 -3.96 6.80 -5.48
CA ALA A 61 -3.33 7.95 -6.13
C ALA A 61 -1.92 7.60 -6.62
N GLU A 62 -1.13 6.91 -5.80
CA GLU A 62 0.22 6.48 -6.13
C GLU A 62 0.22 5.45 -7.27
N MET A 63 -0.70 4.48 -7.24
CA MET A 63 -0.89 3.52 -8.31
C MET A 63 -1.32 4.20 -9.62
N LYS A 64 -2.26 5.15 -9.57
CA LYS A 64 -2.70 5.92 -10.74
C LYS A 64 -1.53 6.67 -11.37
N ALA A 65 -0.72 7.37 -10.57
CA ALA A 65 0.45 8.10 -11.05
C ALA A 65 1.48 7.24 -11.79
N ARG A 66 1.59 5.96 -11.40
CA ARG A 66 2.57 5.00 -11.97
C ARG A 66 2.08 4.28 -13.20
N LEU A 67 0.78 3.97 -13.25
CA LEU A 67 0.18 3.15 -14.29
C LEU A 67 -0.43 3.99 -15.41
N LEU A 68 -0.81 5.24 -15.14
CA LEU A 68 -1.40 6.11 -16.14
C LEU A 68 -0.39 6.45 -17.24
N GLY A 69 -0.74 6.15 -18.49
CA GLY A 69 0.12 6.42 -19.65
C GLY A 69 1.31 5.47 -19.81
N ALA A 70 1.51 4.53 -18.87
CA ALA A 70 2.52 3.49 -18.93
C ALA A 70 2.36 2.67 -20.23
N ARG A 71 3.48 2.42 -20.90
CA ARG A 71 3.53 1.57 -22.10
C ARG A 71 4.06 0.21 -21.68
N PHE A 72 3.15 -0.72 -21.42
CA PHE A 72 3.53 -2.11 -21.23
C PHE A 72 3.95 -2.73 -22.56
N SER A 73 5.09 -3.41 -22.59
CA SER A 73 5.47 -4.20 -23.76
C SER A 73 4.64 -5.48 -23.81
N ARG A 74 4.39 -6.03 -25.01
CA ARG A 74 3.67 -7.32 -25.14
C ARG A 74 4.39 -8.51 -24.47
N LYS A 75 5.68 -8.37 -24.17
CA LYS A 75 6.50 -9.41 -23.51
C LYS A 75 6.66 -9.15 -22.02
N GLU A 76 6.10 -8.06 -21.51
CA GLU A 76 6.23 -7.67 -20.11
C GLU A 76 5.27 -8.46 -19.25
N ASP A 77 5.76 -8.90 -18.09
CA ASP A 77 4.93 -9.46 -17.05
C ASP A 77 4.15 -8.33 -16.36
N ILE A 78 2.89 -8.16 -16.78
CA ILE A 78 2.00 -7.10 -16.32
C ILE A 78 1.61 -7.32 -14.84
N GLU A 79 1.42 -8.57 -14.43
CA GLU A 79 1.11 -8.93 -13.06
C GLU A 79 2.27 -8.54 -12.13
N ALA A 80 3.49 -8.91 -12.49
CA ALA A 80 4.68 -8.50 -11.75
C ALA A 80 4.84 -6.96 -11.72
N SER A 81 4.44 -6.26 -12.78
CA SER A 81 4.52 -4.80 -12.85
C SER A 81 3.53 -4.10 -11.92
N ILE A 82 2.29 -4.57 -11.88
CA ILE A 82 1.26 -4.07 -10.96
C ILE A 82 1.61 -4.43 -9.52
N GLY A 83 2.07 -5.66 -9.27
CA GLY A 83 2.54 -6.09 -7.96
C GLY A 83 3.71 -5.25 -7.45
N ARG A 84 4.66 -4.88 -8.31
CA ARG A 84 5.74 -3.93 -7.99
C ARG A 84 5.18 -2.56 -7.63
N ALA A 85 4.28 -2.01 -8.45
CA ALA A 85 3.67 -0.71 -8.20
C ALA A 85 2.95 -0.67 -6.84
N LEU A 86 2.17 -1.71 -6.52
CA LEU A 86 1.47 -1.85 -5.24
C LEU A 86 2.45 -1.93 -4.08
N ARG A 87 3.49 -2.78 -4.20
CA ARG A 87 4.53 -2.91 -3.17
C ARG A 87 5.19 -1.57 -2.89
N GLU A 88 5.53 -0.82 -3.92
CA GLU A 88 6.17 0.49 -3.78
C GLU A 88 5.23 1.52 -3.14
N ALA A 89 3.94 1.50 -3.47
CA ALA A 89 2.93 2.33 -2.80
C ALA A 89 2.84 2.02 -1.30
N LEU A 90 2.79 0.74 -0.94
CA LEU A 90 2.78 0.29 0.46
C LEU A 90 4.06 0.70 1.20
N VAL A 91 5.24 0.52 0.59
CA VAL A 91 6.53 0.89 1.19
C VAL A 91 6.63 2.39 1.43
N ARG A 92 6.16 3.21 0.47
CA ARG A 92 6.13 4.67 0.66
C ARG A 92 5.21 5.07 1.79
N MET A 93 3.99 4.53 1.82
CA MET A 93 3.01 4.83 2.85
C MET A 93 3.55 4.46 4.25
N LEU A 94 4.04 3.22 4.42
CA LEU A 94 4.62 2.74 5.68
C LEU A 94 5.96 3.41 6.04
N GLY A 95 6.62 4.04 5.07
CA GLY A 95 7.87 4.75 5.26
C GLY A 95 7.71 6.17 5.83
N LYS A 96 6.50 6.72 5.83
CA LYS A 96 6.22 8.07 6.34
C LYS A 96 6.45 8.15 7.85
N GLY A 97 6.98 9.29 8.31
CA GLY A 97 7.11 9.57 9.74
C GLY A 97 8.18 8.73 10.47
N ARG A 98 9.08 8.06 9.76
CA ARG A 98 10.21 7.34 10.38
C ARG A 98 11.03 8.31 11.24
N MET A 99 11.13 7.99 12.52
CA MET A 99 12.02 8.67 13.46
C MET A 99 12.89 7.67 14.19
N SER A 100 14.12 8.06 14.49
CA SER A 100 14.98 7.31 15.39
C SER A 100 14.70 7.76 16.82
N LEU A 101 14.08 6.88 17.61
CA LEU A 101 13.90 7.11 19.03
C LEU A 101 15.25 7.27 19.74
N VAL A 102 16.23 6.42 19.37
CA VAL A 102 17.60 6.48 19.92
C VAL A 102 18.21 7.87 19.71
N LYS A 103 18.14 8.40 18.49
CA LYS A 103 18.67 9.73 18.18
C LYS A 103 17.96 10.81 18.99
N ARG A 104 16.63 10.74 19.11
CA ARG A 104 15.86 11.70 19.91
C ARG A 104 16.22 11.68 21.40
N VAL A 105 16.50 10.51 21.95
CA VAL A 105 16.94 10.35 23.35
C VAL A 105 18.35 10.89 23.55
N GLN A 106 19.25 10.68 22.59
CA GLN A 106 20.64 11.15 22.65
C GLN A 106 20.75 12.68 22.56
N ASP A 107 20.01 13.28 21.62
CA ASP A 107 20.08 14.71 21.31
C ASP A 107 19.15 15.56 22.23
N GLY A 108 18.25 14.91 22.97
CA GLY A 108 17.20 15.56 23.76
C GLY A 108 17.59 15.94 25.19
N PRO A 109 16.79 16.80 25.85
CA PRO A 109 17.00 17.16 27.25
C PRO A 109 16.82 15.95 28.18
N ARG A 110 17.58 15.95 29.29
CA ARG A 110 17.55 14.88 30.29
C ARG A 110 16.85 15.33 31.58
N PRO A 111 15.99 14.49 32.19
CA PRO A 111 15.60 13.15 31.73
C PRO A 111 14.70 13.19 30.48
N PHE A 112 14.89 12.21 29.58
CA PHE A 112 14.02 12.05 28.41
C PHE A 112 12.74 11.31 28.83
N VAL A 113 11.61 12.00 28.81
CA VAL A 113 10.32 11.46 29.30
C VAL A 113 9.52 10.90 28.13
N ILE A 114 9.08 9.63 28.24
CA ILE A 114 8.21 8.96 27.27
C ILE A 114 6.85 8.68 27.92
N MET A 115 5.78 9.21 27.33
CA MET A 115 4.40 8.96 27.78
C MET A 115 3.75 7.86 26.94
N PHE A 116 3.24 6.82 27.60
CA PHE A 116 2.48 5.74 26.95
C PHE A 116 0.99 5.96 27.17
N VAL A 117 0.21 5.90 26.08
CA VAL A 117 -1.25 6.07 26.10
C VAL A 117 -1.94 4.94 25.35
N GLY A 118 -3.17 4.60 25.74
CA GLY A 118 -3.97 3.57 25.06
C GLY A 118 -5.05 2.98 25.96
N VAL A 119 -6.06 2.34 25.37
CA VAL A 119 -7.16 1.71 26.12
C VAL A 119 -6.69 0.49 26.93
N ASN A 120 -7.46 0.06 27.92
CA ASN A 120 -7.13 -1.13 28.70
C ASN A 120 -7.08 -2.39 27.82
N GLY A 121 -6.17 -3.32 28.12
CA GLY A 121 -5.99 -4.55 27.34
C GLY A 121 -5.07 -4.45 26.12
N THR A 122 -4.57 -3.26 25.75
CA THR A 122 -3.66 -3.06 24.60
C THR A 122 -2.19 -3.43 24.86
N GLY A 123 -1.87 -3.97 26.04
CA GLY A 123 -0.52 -4.42 26.38
C GLY A 123 0.45 -3.33 26.86
N LYS A 124 -0.02 -2.14 27.24
CA LYS A 124 0.83 -0.99 27.68
C LYS A 124 1.93 -1.39 28.67
N THR A 125 1.58 -2.03 29.79
CA THR A 125 2.54 -2.42 30.84
C THR A 125 3.58 -3.41 30.33
N THR A 126 3.17 -4.40 29.52
CA THR A 126 4.08 -5.37 28.90
C THR A 126 5.01 -4.72 27.87
N THR A 127 4.52 -3.73 27.12
CA THR A 127 5.33 -2.99 26.15
C THR A 127 6.35 -2.08 26.82
N ILE A 128 6.06 -1.49 27.99
CA ILE A 128 7.03 -0.69 28.75
C ILE A 128 8.20 -1.53 29.26
N ALA A 129 7.94 -2.80 29.60
CA ALA A 129 8.96 -3.70 30.12
C ALA A 129 9.90 -4.28 29.04
N LYS A 130 9.47 -4.28 27.77
CA LYS A 130 10.25 -4.79 26.62
C LYS A 130 11.13 -3.69 26.03
#